data_AF-A0A7W7VTW6-F1
#
_entry.id   AF-A0A7W7VTW6-F1
#
_cell.length_a   1.000
_cell.length_b   1.000
_cell.length_c   1.000
_cell.angle_alpha   90.00
_cell.angle_beta   90.00
_cell.angle_gamma   90.00
#
_symmetry.space_group_name_H-M   'P 1'
#
loop_
_entity.id
_entity.type
_entity.pdbx_description
1 polymer ?
#
loop_
_entity_poly.entity_id
_entity_poly.type
_entity_poly.pdbx_seq_one_letter_code
_entity_poly.pdbx_strand_id
1 'polypeptide(L)' 'MRKIVSNEISHNGGVARIEMDQAERFFVVCSGCRTEEYAAGMAPALGKLVEHTEG' A
#
# COMPACT_ATOMS: atom_id res chain seq x y z
N MET A 1 3.29 -15.77 -5.07
CA MET A 1 1.93 -15.18 -5.08
C MET A 1 1.85 -14.20 -3.92
N ARG A 2 1.33 -12.98 -4.12
CA ARG A 2 1.19 -11.96 -3.06
C ARG A 2 -0.28 -11.85 -2.64
N LYS A 3 -0.54 -11.57 -1.36
CA LYS A 3 -1.90 -11.42 -0.78
C LYS A 3 -2.15 -9.97 -0.40
N ILE A 4 -3.31 -9.41 -0.72
CA ILE A 4 -3.71 -8.08 -0.26
C ILE A 4 -4.08 -8.15 1.22
N VAL A 5 -3.50 -7.28 2.03
CA VAL A 5 -3.66 -7.26 3.50
C VAL A 5 -4.14 -5.93 4.05
N SER A 6 -4.32 -4.92 3.21
CA SER A 6 -4.99 -3.67 3.58
C SER A 6 -6.35 -3.52 2.91
N ASN A 7 -7.15 -2.58 3.43
CA ASN A 7 -8.24 -2.00 2.66
C ASN A 7 -7.69 -1.31 1.40
N GLU A 8 -8.45 -1.36 0.32
CA GLU A 8 -8.14 -0.63 -0.91
C GLU A 8 -8.43 0.86 -0.70
N ILE A 9 -7.47 1.72 -1.08
CA ILE A 9 -7.56 3.17 -0.87
C ILE A 9 -7.51 3.84 -2.25
N SER A 10 -8.61 4.46 -2.65
CA SER A 10 -8.63 5.28 -3.87
C SER A 10 -7.67 6.45 -3.71
N HIS A 11 -6.76 6.61 -4.67
CA HIS A 11 -5.74 7.65 -4.64
C HIS A 11 -5.30 8.04 -6.05
N ASN A 12 -5.36 9.34 -6.37
CA ASN A 12 -4.85 9.96 -7.61
C ASN A 12 -5.22 9.22 -8.90
N GLY A 13 -6.50 8.86 -9.03
CA GLY A 13 -7.03 8.14 -10.19
C GLY A 13 -6.66 6.65 -10.23
N GLY A 14 -5.95 6.15 -9.22
CA GLY A 14 -5.62 4.75 -9.00
C GLY A 14 -6.09 4.23 -7.63
N VAL A 15 -5.57 3.07 -7.25
CA VAL A 15 -5.86 2.41 -5.98
C VAL A 15 -4.56 1.95 -5.33
N ALA A 16 -4.29 2.47 -4.14
CA ALA A 16 -3.16 2.07 -3.30
C ALA A 16 -3.59 0.98 -2.31
N ARG A 17 -2.71 -0.01 -2.08
CA ARG A 17 -2.92 -1.10 -1.12
C ARG A 17 -1.59 -1.67 -0.63
N ILE A 18 -1.65 -2.41 0.47
CA ILE A 18 -0.54 -3.20 1.01
C ILE A 18 -0.75 -4.66 0.60
N GLU A 19 0.30 -5.26 0.04
CA GLU A 19 0.39 -6.68 -0.24
C GLU A 19 1.46 -7.34 0.62
N MET A 20 1.26 -8.61 0.97
CA MET A 20 2.20 -9.42 1.73
C MET A 20 2.62 -10.64 0.90
N ASP A 21 3.91 -10.96 0.90
CA ASP A 21 4.42 -12.18 0.27
C ASP A 21 4.45 -13.38 1.26
N GLN A 22 4.94 -14.52 0.79
CA GLN A 22 5.01 -15.75 1.59
C GLN A 22 6.08 -15.72 2.69
N ALA A 23 7.00 -14.75 2.64
CA ALA A 23 8.01 -14.52 3.67
C ALA A 23 7.57 -13.40 4.63
N GLU A 24 6.27 -13.09 4.66
CA GLU A 24 5.66 -12.05 5.50
C GLU A 24 6.24 -10.65 5.26
N ARG A 25 6.79 -10.41 4.06
CA ARG A 25 7.27 -9.07 3.68
C ARG A 25 6.13 -8.26 3.10
N PHE A 26 6.02 -7.02 3.57
CA PHE A 26 4.99 -6.09 3.12
C PHE A 26 5.48 -5.21 1.97
N PHE A 27 4.58 -4.95 1.03
CA PHE A 27 4.81 -4.13 -0.14
C PHE A 27 3.66 -3.14 -0.30
N VAL A 28 3.99 -1.87 -0.47
CA VAL A 28 2.99 -0.88 -0.90
C VAL A 28 2.93 -0.91 -2.41
N VAL A 29 1.73 -1.06 -2.95
CA VAL A 29 1.48 -1.18 -4.38
C VAL A 29 0.38 -0.20 -4.76
N CYS A 30 0.54 0.50 -5.88
CA CYS A 30 -0.55 1.27 -6.47
C CYS A 30 -0.82 0.83 -7.90
N SER A 31 -2.08 0.51 -8.18
CA SER A 31 -2.58 0.21 -9.52
C SER A 31 -3.19 1.49 -10.11
N GLY A 32 -2.67 1.95 -11.24
CA GLY A 32 -3.20 3.13 -11.94
C GLY A 32 -2.78 4.50 -11.39
N CYS A 33 -1.92 4.56 -10.36
CA CYS A 33 -1.32 5.83 -9.93
C CYS A 33 -0.38 6.39 -11.02
N ARG A 34 -0.41 7.71 -11.22
CA ARG A 34 0.59 8.42 -12.04
C ARG A 34 1.89 8.64 -11.24
N THR A 35 3.02 8.62 -11.94
CA THR A 35 4.38 8.52 -11.37
C THR A 35 4.80 9.70 -10.49
N GLU A 36 4.34 10.92 -10.79
CA GLU A 36 4.75 12.13 -10.04
C GLU A 36 4.16 12.20 -8.61
N GLU A 37 3.14 11.39 -8.32
CA GLU A 37 2.43 11.42 -7.04
C GLU A 37 2.54 10.10 -6.27
N TYR A 38 3.37 9.18 -6.75
CA TYR A 38 3.57 7.85 -6.14
C TYR A 38 3.98 7.96 -4.67
N ALA A 39 4.88 8.89 -4.31
CA ALA A 39 5.29 9.10 -2.92
C ALA A 39 4.15 9.68 -2.04
N ALA A 40 3.35 10.60 -2.57
CA ALA A 40 2.20 11.17 -1.87
C ALA A 40 1.09 10.12 -1.66
N GLY A 41 0.91 9.21 -2.62
CA GLY A 41 -0.08 8.13 -2.56
C GLY A 41 0.29 6.96 -1.68
N MET A 42 1.58 6.77 -1.42
CA MET A 42 2.05 5.73 -0.52
C MET A 42 2.01 6.16 0.95
N ALA A 43 1.96 7.46 1.26
CA ALA A 43 1.98 7.93 2.66
C ALA A 43 0.81 7.38 3.51
N PRO A 44 -0.46 7.34 3.05
CA PRO A 44 -1.55 6.77 3.83
C PRO A 44 -1.45 5.24 3.98
N ALA A 45 -0.89 4.55 2.98
CA ALA A 45 -0.67 3.11 3.04
C ALA A 45 0.49 2.77 3.99
N LEU A 46 1.57 3.55 3.98
CA LEU A 46 2.69 3.44 4.92
C LEU A 46 2.26 3.73 6.35
N GLY A 47 1.42 4.75 6.58
CA GLY A 47 0.87 5.03 7.92
C GLY A 47 0.14 3.84 8.53
N LYS A 48 -0.69 3.15 7.74
CA LYS A 48 -1.37 1.93 8.19
C LYS A 48 -0.42 0.77 8.45
N LEU A 49 0.73 0.73 7.79
CA LEU A 49 1.73 -0.30 8.03
C LEU A 49 2.39 -0.14 9.42
N VAL A 50 2.71 1.12 9.78
CA VAL A 50 3.31 1.45 11.08
C VAL A 50 2.34 1.15 12.22
N GLU A 51 1.07 1.53 12.08
CA GLU A 51 0.01 1.24 13.06
C GLU A 51 -0.18 -0.27 13.32
N HIS A 52 0.13 -1.13 12.34
CA HIS A 52 0.04 -2.58 12.48
C HIS A 52 1.27 -3.21 13.15
N THR A 53 2.41 -2.54 13.15
CA THR A 53 3.68 -3.04 13.72
C THR A 53 3.92 -2.62 15.18
N GLU A 54 3.20 -1.63 15.68
CA GLU A 54 3.31 -1.16 17.08
C GLU A 54 2.32 -1.87 18.04
N GLY A 55 1.64 -2.93 17.60
CA GLY A 55 0.64 -3.69 18.37
C GLY A 55 1.10 -5.07 18.83
#